data_AF-A0AA36BVF5-F1
#
_entry.id   AF-A0AA36BVF5-F1
#
_cell.length_a   1.000
_cell.length_b   1.000
_cell.length_c   1.000
_cell.angle_alpha   90.00
_cell.angle_beta   90.00
_cell.angle_gamma   90.00
#
_symmetry.space_group_name_H-M   'P 1'
#
loop_
_entity.id
_entity.type
_entity.pdbx_description
1 polymer ?
#
loop_
_entity_poly.entity_id
_entity_poly.type
_entity_poly.pdbx_seq_one_letter_code
_entity_poly.pdbx_strand_id
1 'polypeptide(L)'
;MEYPGIFLKEEFVSAEEEEFLTKQIDMSPFVDSQSGRRKQDYGPKVNFKKQKVKCSAFTGLPGFSKFLVDRLASIPELSGFVPVELCNLEYEPSRGAAIDAHFDDFWIWGERLVTVNLLSDTYLSMSLETNPGIEVRVPLPRRSLVVVHGPARYQWKHAIHRQDIQSRRLAMTFREPTVEFLPGGPRSDIGDQLIRTALSFQGISVGETSDR
;
A
#
# COMPACT_ATOMS: atom_id res chain seq x y z
N MET A 1 -17.37 -20.81 3.97
CA MET A 1 -17.60 -19.42 4.40
C MET A 1 -17.22 -18.55 3.23
N GLU A 2 -18.13 -17.71 2.73
CA GLU A 2 -17.75 -16.71 1.73
C GLU A 2 -16.85 -15.67 2.39
N TYR A 3 -15.75 -15.32 1.74
CA TYR A 3 -14.83 -14.27 2.18
C TYR A 3 -14.83 -13.15 1.12
N PRO A 4 -15.88 -12.30 1.08
CA PRO A 4 -15.97 -11.23 0.10
C PRO A 4 -14.98 -10.09 0.43
N GLY A 5 -14.60 -9.33 -0.59
CA GLY A 5 -13.76 -8.14 -0.43
C GLY A 5 -12.26 -8.37 -0.67
N ILE A 6 -11.88 -9.51 -1.24
CA ILE A 6 -10.54 -9.74 -1.77
C ILE A 6 -10.64 -10.00 -3.27
N PHE A 7 -9.84 -9.28 -4.03
CA PHE A 7 -9.53 -9.60 -5.41
C PHE A 7 -8.03 -9.87 -5.52
N LEU A 8 -7.66 -11.01 -6.11
CA LEU A 8 -6.27 -11.40 -6.34
C LEU A 8 -6.08 -11.62 -7.84
N LYS A 9 -5.05 -10.98 -8.40
CA LYS A 9 -4.58 -11.18 -9.77
C LYS A 9 -3.14 -11.64 -9.74
N GLU A 10 -2.92 -12.92 -10.00
CA GLU A 10 -1.59 -13.49 -10.19
C GLU A 10 -0.95 -12.98 -11.49
N GLU A 11 0.38 -13.00 -11.55
CA GLU A 11 1.17 -12.53 -12.70
C GLU A 11 0.71 -11.14 -13.20
N PHE A 12 0.42 -10.23 -12.26
CA PHE A 12 0.03 -8.86 -12.55
C PHE A 12 1.18 -8.04 -13.14
N VAL A 13 2.41 -8.33 -12.71
CA VAL A 13 3.64 -7.85 -13.32
C VAL A 13 4.42 -9.02 -13.92
N SER A 14 5.16 -8.79 -15.00
CA SER A 14 6.08 -9.77 -15.56
C SER A 14 7.34 -9.92 -14.70
N ALA A 15 8.18 -10.92 -15.01
CA ALA A 15 9.48 -11.08 -14.37
C ALA A 15 10.41 -9.88 -14.66
N GLU A 16 10.37 -9.36 -15.88
CA GLU A 16 11.14 -8.19 -16.31
C GLU A 16 10.68 -6.92 -15.59
N GLU A 17 9.37 -6.74 -15.40
CA GLU A 17 8.81 -5.63 -14.65
C GLU A 17 9.14 -5.73 -13.15
N GLU A 18 9.09 -6.92 -12.57
CA GLU A 18 9.51 -7.15 -11.18
C GLU A 18 10.99 -6.82 -10.97
N GLU A 19 11.86 -7.21 -11.90
CA GLU A 19 13.28 -6.85 -11.87
C GLU A 19 13.48 -5.33 -11.98
N PHE A 20 12.78 -4.68 -12.92
CA PHE A 20 12.81 -3.23 -13.08
C PHE A 20 12.36 -2.51 -11.81
N LEU A 21 11.19 -2.88 -11.26
CA LEU A 21 10.64 -2.28 -10.04
C LEU A 21 11.59 -2.47 -8.86
N THR A 22 12.13 -3.66 -8.67
CA THR A 22 13.08 -3.95 -7.58
C THR A 22 14.32 -3.07 -7.69
N LYS A 23 14.91 -2.94 -8.89
CA LYS A 23 16.05 -2.06 -9.11
C LYS A 23 15.73 -0.59 -8.79
N GLN A 24 14.56 -0.11 -9.22
CA GLN A 24 14.15 1.28 -8.97
C GLN A 24 13.89 1.54 -7.48
N ILE A 25 13.25 0.59 -6.79
CA ILE A 25 13.03 0.66 -5.33
C ILE A 25 14.38 0.71 -4.61
N ASP A 26 15.34 -0.14 -4.98
CA ASP A 26 16.64 -0.24 -4.31
C ASP A 26 17.55 0.98 -4.52
N MET A 27 17.22 1.87 -5.47
CA MET A 27 17.94 3.13 -5.67
C MET A 27 17.62 4.19 -4.62
N SER A 28 16.45 4.12 -3.97
CA SER A 28 16.08 5.03 -2.89
C SER A 28 16.45 4.42 -1.52
N PRO A 29 16.96 5.21 -0.56
CA PRO A 29 17.21 4.71 0.77
C PRO A 29 15.91 4.28 1.46
N PHE A 30 16.00 3.16 2.15
CA PHE A 30 14.98 2.68 3.05
C PHE A 30 15.12 3.34 4.43
N VAL A 31 14.01 3.70 5.05
CA VAL A 31 13.97 4.09 6.47
C VAL A 31 13.41 2.95 7.31
N ASP A 32 13.89 2.82 8.55
CA ASP A 32 13.36 1.81 9.48
C ASP A 32 11.87 2.05 9.77
N SER A 33 11.12 0.95 9.87
CA SER A 33 9.70 0.93 10.19
C SER A 33 9.43 -0.03 11.36
N GLN A 34 8.18 -0.06 11.83
CA GLN A 34 7.77 -0.94 12.91
C GLN A 34 7.93 -2.42 12.56
N SER A 35 8.13 -3.25 13.58
CA SER A 35 8.12 -4.71 13.47
C SER A 35 9.16 -5.24 12.46
N GLY A 36 10.37 -4.67 12.48
CA GLY A 36 11.54 -5.16 11.72
C GLY A 36 11.57 -4.77 10.23
N ARG A 37 10.51 -4.18 9.70
CA ARG A 37 10.41 -3.76 8.30
C ARG A 37 11.24 -2.52 8.02
N ARG A 38 11.48 -2.28 6.74
CA ARG A 38 11.90 -0.97 6.24
C ARG A 38 10.89 -0.44 5.24
N LYS A 39 10.88 0.87 5.00
CA LYS A 39 9.89 1.50 4.12
C LYS A 39 10.44 2.64 3.28
N GLN A 40 9.71 2.95 2.22
CA GLN A 40 9.79 4.20 1.46
C GLN A 40 8.36 4.71 1.29
N ASP A 41 8.12 5.95 1.70
CA ASP A 41 6.80 6.56 1.65
C ASP A 41 6.76 7.64 0.58
N TYR A 42 5.83 7.53 -0.36
CA TYR A 42 5.53 8.51 -1.40
C TYR A 42 4.08 8.96 -1.22
N GLY A 43 3.87 9.91 -0.32
CA GLY A 43 2.54 10.37 0.03
C GLY A 43 2.58 11.58 0.96
N PRO A 44 1.41 12.09 1.36
CA PRO A 44 1.36 13.21 2.30
C PRO A 44 1.89 12.80 3.68
N LYS A 45 2.36 13.79 4.44
CA LYS A 45 2.67 13.58 5.86
C LYS A 45 1.37 13.58 6.66
N VAL A 46 1.04 12.45 7.25
CA VAL A 46 -0.19 12.24 8.01
C VAL A 46 0.08 12.28 9.51
N ASN A 47 -0.72 13.03 10.25
CA ASN A 47 -0.82 12.93 11.71
C ASN A 47 -2.11 12.18 12.04
N PHE A 48 -2.01 10.87 12.23
CA PHE A 48 -3.15 9.99 12.46
C PHE A 48 -3.96 10.38 13.71
N LYS A 49 -3.28 10.67 14.83
CA LYS A 49 -3.95 11.06 16.10
C LYS A 49 -4.77 12.34 15.98
N LYS A 50 -4.30 13.33 15.21
CA LYS A 50 -4.99 14.61 15.01
C LYS A 50 -5.84 14.66 13.74
N GLN A 51 -5.85 13.58 12.96
CA GLN A 51 -6.48 13.50 11.63
C GLN A 51 -6.10 14.67 10.71
N LYS A 52 -4.81 15.04 10.68
CA LYS A 52 -4.27 16.14 9.88
C LYS A 52 -3.38 15.64 8.76
N VAL A 53 -3.51 16.24 7.58
CA VAL A 53 -2.71 15.96 6.39
C VAL A 53 -1.86 17.17 6.04
N LYS A 54 -0.58 16.96 5.72
CA LYS A 54 0.33 17.99 5.21
C LYS A 54 0.91 17.57 3.87
N CYS A 55 0.64 18.34 2.83
CA CYS A 55 1.10 18.08 1.46
C CYS A 55 2.53 18.57 1.18
N SER A 56 3.12 19.39 2.06
CA SER A 56 4.37 20.12 1.76
C SER A 56 5.59 19.24 1.49
N ALA A 57 5.63 18.02 2.02
CA ALA A 57 6.72 17.07 1.79
C ALA A 57 6.42 16.06 0.67
N PHE A 58 5.19 16.07 0.14
CA PHE A 58 4.80 15.15 -0.92
C PHE A 58 5.13 15.77 -2.27
N THR A 59 5.98 15.10 -3.04
CA THR A 59 6.41 15.56 -4.38
C THR A 59 5.79 14.75 -5.51
N GLY A 60 4.97 13.75 -5.19
CA GLY A 60 4.25 12.90 -6.13
C GLY A 60 4.52 11.42 -5.92
N LEU A 61 3.88 10.58 -6.71
CA LEU A 61 4.25 9.16 -6.81
C LEU A 61 5.56 9.04 -7.60
N PRO A 62 6.37 8.00 -7.42
CA PRO A 62 7.62 7.88 -8.15
C PRO A 62 7.38 7.49 -9.61
N GLY A 63 8.22 8.00 -10.53
CA GLY A 63 8.08 7.77 -11.97
C GLY A 63 8.00 6.30 -12.39
N PHE A 64 8.76 5.42 -11.72
CA PHE A 64 8.74 3.98 -12.00
C PHE A 64 7.40 3.30 -11.68
N SER A 65 6.52 3.94 -10.89
CA SER A 65 5.20 3.40 -10.56
C SER A 65 4.12 3.75 -11.58
N LYS A 66 4.39 4.67 -12.52
CA LYS A 66 3.37 5.19 -13.44
C LYS A 66 2.69 4.10 -14.25
N PHE A 67 3.45 3.18 -14.83
CA PHE A 67 2.88 2.10 -15.65
C PHE A 67 1.97 1.16 -14.84
N LEU A 68 2.24 1.00 -13.55
CA LEU A 68 1.36 0.25 -12.65
C LEU A 68 0.05 1.02 -12.48
N VAL A 69 0.09 2.31 -12.16
CA VAL A 69 -1.12 3.14 -11.98
C VAL A 69 -1.99 3.15 -13.25
N ASP A 70 -1.36 3.29 -14.43
CA ASP A 70 -2.06 3.21 -15.72
C ASP A 70 -2.73 1.83 -15.90
N ARG A 71 -2.03 0.74 -15.54
CA ARG A 71 -2.56 -0.63 -15.62
C ARG A 71 -3.67 -0.89 -14.61
N LEU A 72 -3.60 -0.35 -13.39
CA LEU A 72 -4.64 -0.49 -12.37
C LEU A 72 -5.99 0.05 -12.89
N ALA A 73 -5.98 1.14 -13.65
CA ALA A 73 -7.19 1.71 -14.25
C ALA A 73 -7.90 0.79 -15.26
N SER A 74 -7.21 -0.25 -15.76
CA SER A 74 -7.81 -1.27 -16.64
C SER A 74 -8.47 -2.44 -15.90
N ILE A 75 -8.36 -2.49 -14.57
CA ILE A 75 -8.96 -3.53 -13.73
C ILE A 75 -10.37 -3.09 -13.33
N PRO A 76 -11.43 -3.85 -13.66
CA PRO A 76 -12.81 -3.50 -13.32
C PRO A 76 -13.04 -3.21 -11.83
N GLU A 77 -12.41 -3.99 -10.95
CA GLU A 77 -12.47 -3.86 -9.49
C GLU A 77 -11.86 -2.54 -8.98
N LEU A 78 -11.03 -1.89 -9.79
CA LEU A 78 -10.34 -0.64 -9.51
C LEU A 78 -10.89 0.53 -10.33
N SER A 79 -12.09 0.41 -10.89
CA SER A 79 -12.75 1.52 -11.60
C SER A 79 -12.81 2.77 -10.72
N GLY A 80 -12.27 3.88 -11.24
CA GLY A 80 -12.20 5.16 -10.52
C GLY A 80 -11.18 5.22 -9.38
N PHE A 81 -10.32 4.21 -9.21
CA PHE A 81 -9.25 4.24 -8.23
C PHE A 81 -8.18 5.27 -8.61
N VAL A 82 -7.88 6.20 -7.70
CA VAL A 82 -6.85 7.22 -7.88
C VAL A 82 -5.92 7.25 -6.67
N PRO A 83 -4.69 6.73 -6.78
CA PRO A 83 -3.78 6.69 -5.64
C PRO A 83 -3.20 8.07 -5.32
N VAL A 84 -3.16 8.40 -4.03
CA VAL A 84 -2.49 9.59 -3.49
C VAL A 84 -1.32 9.25 -2.58
N GLU A 85 -1.08 7.96 -2.36
CA GLU A 85 0.02 7.43 -1.60
C GLU A 85 0.50 6.11 -2.23
N LEU A 86 1.82 5.92 -2.24
CA LEU A 86 2.49 4.65 -2.41
C LEU A 86 3.44 4.44 -1.22
N CYS A 87 3.29 3.32 -0.52
CA CYS A 87 4.24 2.85 0.49
C CYS A 87 4.93 1.58 -0.03
N ASN A 88 6.24 1.63 -0.25
CA ASN A 88 7.04 0.43 -0.49
C ASN A 88 7.49 -0.10 0.87
N LEU A 89 7.15 -1.35 1.18
CA LEU A 89 7.60 -2.04 2.38
C LEU A 89 8.56 -3.17 2.01
N GLU A 90 9.68 -3.22 2.72
CA GLU A 90 10.61 -4.33 2.67
C GLU A 90 10.51 -5.18 3.92
N TYR A 91 10.41 -6.48 3.68
CA TYR A 91 10.42 -7.54 4.68
C TYR A 91 11.67 -8.39 4.48
N GLU A 92 12.39 -8.62 5.57
CA GLU A 92 13.58 -9.46 5.58
C GLU A 92 13.50 -10.43 6.80
N PRO A 93 13.64 -11.75 6.59
CA PRO A 93 13.58 -12.73 7.69
C PRO A 93 14.59 -12.43 8.80
N SER A 94 15.81 -12.02 8.44
CA SER A 94 16.89 -11.72 9.39
C SER A 94 16.56 -10.56 10.34
N ARG A 95 15.62 -9.69 9.97
CA ARG A 95 15.13 -8.59 10.80
C ARG A 95 13.87 -8.96 11.60
N GLY A 96 13.38 -10.19 11.45
CA GLY A 96 12.11 -10.63 12.02
C GLY A 96 10.93 -9.81 11.50
N ALA A 97 11.00 -9.34 10.25
CA ALA A 97 10.03 -8.44 9.66
C ALA A 97 8.62 -9.07 9.64
N ALA A 98 7.63 -8.30 10.08
CA ALA A 98 6.22 -8.69 10.13
C ALA A 98 5.32 -7.44 10.14
N ILE A 99 4.01 -7.61 10.06
CA ILE A 99 3.03 -6.56 10.36
C ILE A 99 1.95 -7.13 11.27
N ASP A 100 1.79 -6.50 12.42
CA ASP A 100 0.77 -6.90 13.40
C ASP A 100 -0.64 -6.64 12.86
N ALA A 101 -1.62 -7.39 13.35
CA ALA A 101 -3.01 -7.28 12.92
C ALA A 101 -3.57 -5.87 13.16
N HIS A 102 -3.98 -5.20 12.08
CA HIS A 102 -4.45 -3.81 12.13
C HIS A 102 -5.44 -3.49 11.00
N PHE A 103 -6.01 -2.28 11.08
CA PHE A 103 -6.73 -1.64 10.00
C PHE A 103 -5.92 -0.46 9.49
N ASP A 104 -6.01 -0.17 8.20
CA ASP A 104 -5.61 1.12 7.66
C ASP A 104 -6.62 2.20 8.08
N ASP A 105 -6.14 3.41 8.38
CA ASP A 105 -6.96 4.53 8.85
C ASP A 105 -8.12 4.88 7.91
N PHE A 106 -9.35 4.62 8.38
CA PHE A 106 -10.58 4.81 7.60
C PHE A 106 -10.94 6.26 7.27
N TRP A 107 -10.34 7.23 7.98
CA TRP A 107 -10.65 8.66 7.76
C TRP A 107 -9.91 9.26 6.57
N ILE A 108 -8.79 8.65 6.15
CA ILE A 108 -7.94 9.18 5.08
C ILE A 108 -7.79 8.21 3.92
N TRP A 109 -7.73 6.90 4.17
CA TRP A 109 -7.58 5.89 3.13
C TRP A 109 -8.93 5.30 2.77
N GLY A 110 -9.26 5.40 1.48
CA GLY A 110 -10.54 5.04 0.90
C GLY A 110 -10.83 3.53 0.93
N GLU A 111 -11.73 3.14 0.03
CA GLU A 111 -12.32 1.81 0.01
C GLU A 111 -11.30 0.73 -0.38
N ARG A 112 -10.47 0.99 -1.40
CA ARG A 112 -9.55 -0.01 -1.93
C ARG A 112 -8.14 0.20 -1.39
N LEU A 113 -7.59 -0.85 -0.79
CA LEU A 113 -6.15 -0.98 -0.53
C LEU A 113 -5.55 -1.90 -1.58
N VAL A 114 -4.58 -1.40 -2.32
CA VAL A 114 -4.07 -2.07 -3.53
C VAL A 114 -2.60 -2.40 -3.31
N THR A 115 -2.20 -3.67 -3.33
CA THR A 115 -0.81 -4.06 -3.08
C THR A 115 -0.26 -4.95 -4.19
N VAL A 116 0.85 -4.53 -4.80
CA VAL A 116 1.65 -5.37 -5.70
C VAL A 116 2.73 -6.07 -4.90
N ASN A 117 2.79 -7.40 -5.00
CA ASN A 117 3.73 -8.26 -4.29
C ASN A 117 4.92 -8.58 -5.19
N LEU A 118 6.15 -8.48 -4.68
CA LEU A 118 7.38 -8.72 -5.44
C LEU A 118 8.35 -9.60 -4.64
N LEU A 119 9.25 -10.26 -5.37
CA LEU A 119 10.39 -11.09 -4.93
C LEU A 119 10.04 -12.42 -4.27
N SER A 120 9.08 -12.45 -3.35
CA SER A 120 8.79 -13.63 -2.54
C SER A 120 7.30 -13.76 -2.21
N ASP A 121 6.85 -15.01 -2.18
CA ASP A 121 5.50 -15.39 -1.84
C ASP A 121 5.27 -15.24 -0.33
N THR A 122 4.05 -14.93 0.08
CA THR A 122 3.66 -14.90 1.50
C THR A 122 2.16 -15.13 1.67
N TYR A 123 1.63 -14.86 2.86
CA TYR A 123 0.20 -14.85 3.13
C TYR A 123 -0.23 -13.54 3.80
N LEU A 124 -1.35 -12.98 3.34
CA LEU A 124 -2.10 -11.99 4.10
C LEU A 124 -3.03 -12.72 5.07
N SER A 125 -2.83 -12.48 6.36
CA SER A 125 -3.66 -13.05 7.41
C SER A 125 -4.76 -12.08 7.78
N MET A 126 -6.00 -12.56 7.75
CA MET A 126 -7.18 -11.77 8.01
C MET A 126 -7.88 -12.32 9.25
N SER A 127 -8.10 -11.48 10.26
CA SER A 127 -8.72 -11.87 11.54
C SER A 127 -9.84 -10.92 11.95
N LEU A 128 -10.83 -11.46 12.67
CA LEU A 128 -11.90 -10.68 13.29
C LEU A 128 -11.62 -10.48 14.77
N GLU A 129 -11.78 -9.25 15.28
CA GLU A 129 -11.71 -9.01 16.73
C GLU A 129 -12.80 -9.77 17.50
N THR A 130 -13.99 -9.90 16.90
CA THR A 130 -15.13 -10.58 17.51
C THR A 130 -15.01 -12.10 17.51
N ASN A 131 -14.07 -12.66 16.74
CA ASN A 131 -13.83 -14.10 16.66
C ASN A 131 -12.32 -14.40 16.50
N PRO A 132 -11.53 -14.24 17.56
CA PRO A 132 -10.07 -14.37 17.49
C PRO A 132 -9.59 -15.81 17.20
N GLY A 133 -10.48 -16.80 17.23
CA GLY A 133 -10.16 -18.19 16.89
C GLY A 133 -10.20 -18.49 15.38
N ILE A 134 -10.64 -17.53 14.55
CA ILE A 134 -10.70 -17.69 13.09
C ILE A 134 -9.70 -16.74 12.43
N GLU A 135 -8.82 -17.31 11.62
CA GLU A 135 -7.93 -16.59 10.73
C GLU A 135 -8.13 -17.11 9.30
N VAL A 136 -8.32 -16.18 8.36
CA VAL A 136 -8.35 -16.46 6.94
C VAL A 136 -6.99 -16.11 6.35
N ARG A 137 -6.43 -17.02 5.56
CA ARG A 137 -5.08 -16.93 5.00
C ARG A 137 -5.17 -16.76 3.49
N VAL A 138 -4.94 -15.54 3.01
CA VAL A 138 -4.94 -15.24 1.57
C VAL A 138 -3.52 -15.39 1.04
N PRO A 139 -3.25 -16.31 0.09
CA PRO A 139 -1.93 -16.41 -0.51
C PRO A 139 -1.62 -15.14 -1.30
N LEU A 140 -0.39 -14.65 -1.16
CA LEU A 140 0.15 -13.52 -1.89
C LEU A 140 1.40 -13.99 -2.67
N PRO A 141 1.22 -14.62 -3.85
CA PRO A 141 2.35 -14.97 -4.71
C PRO A 141 3.12 -13.72 -5.11
N ARG A 142 4.43 -13.83 -5.33
CA ARG A 142 5.20 -12.76 -5.99
C ARG A 142 4.60 -12.45 -7.36
N ARG A 143 4.83 -11.24 -7.84
CA ARG A 143 4.24 -10.66 -9.05
C ARG A 143 2.72 -10.52 -9.05
N SER A 144 2.04 -10.84 -7.95
CA SER A 144 0.59 -10.68 -7.85
C SER A 144 0.17 -9.27 -7.44
N LEU A 145 -1.08 -8.94 -7.76
CA LEU A 145 -1.80 -7.81 -7.21
C LEU A 145 -2.91 -8.32 -6.29
N VAL A 146 -2.99 -7.79 -5.07
CA VAL A 146 -4.14 -7.98 -4.19
C VAL A 146 -4.87 -6.64 -3.97
N VAL A 147 -6.19 -6.68 -4.00
CA VAL A 147 -7.07 -5.57 -3.63
C VAL A 147 -7.89 -6.01 -2.43
N VAL A 148 -7.79 -5.27 -1.34
CA VAL A 148 -8.61 -5.44 -0.13
C VAL A 148 -9.66 -4.32 -0.11
N HIS A 149 -10.93 -4.69 -0.11
CA HIS A 149 -12.08 -3.77 -0.20
C HIS A 149 -13.30 -4.33 0.55
N GLY A 150 -14.35 -3.54 0.72
CA GLY A 150 -15.62 -3.97 1.30
C GLY A 150 -15.47 -4.60 2.69
N PRO A 151 -16.13 -5.74 2.98
CA PRO A 151 -16.04 -6.37 4.30
C PRO A 151 -14.60 -6.67 4.73
N ALA A 152 -13.73 -7.14 3.83
CA ALA A 152 -12.33 -7.42 4.15
C ALA A 152 -11.55 -6.16 4.58
N ARG A 153 -11.86 -4.98 4.00
CA ARG A 153 -11.24 -3.69 4.36
C ARG A 153 -11.67 -3.18 5.72
N TYR A 154 -12.95 -3.31 6.05
CA TYR A 154 -13.57 -2.61 7.18
C TYR A 154 -13.85 -3.47 8.40
N GLN A 155 -13.93 -4.80 8.24
CA GLN A 155 -14.30 -5.70 9.34
C GLN A 155 -13.12 -6.59 9.77
N TRP A 156 -12.20 -6.87 8.86
CA TRP A 156 -11.08 -7.78 9.10
C TRP A 156 -9.78 -7.01 9.27
N LYS A 157 -9.08 -7.29 10.38
CA LYS A 157 -7.70 -6.86 10.55
C LYS A 157 -6.80 -7.68 9.65
N HIS A 158 -5.85 -7.02 9.00
CA HIS A 158 -4.87 -7.67 8.16
C HIS A 158 -3.48 -7.67 8.82
N ALA A 159 -2.75 -8.76 8.60
CA ALA A 159 -1.42 -9.01 9.15
C ALA A 159 -0.55 -9.79 8.16
N ILE A 160 0.77 -9.76 8.37
CA ILE A 160 1.76 -10.65 7.74
C ILE A 160 2.58 -11.20 8.89
N HIS A 161 2.48 -12.50 9.15
CA HIS A 161 3.20 -13.10 10.27
C HIS A 161 4.68 -13.28 9.93
N ARG A 162 5.52 -13.21 10.97
CA ARG A 162 6.97 -13.37 10.82
C ARG A 162 7.34 -14.70 10.18
N GLN A 163 6.64 -15.80 10.54
CA GLN A 163 6.90 -17.12 9.96
C GLN A 163 6.53 -17.22 8.47
N ASP A 164 5.82 -16.24 7.90
CA ASP A 164 5.45 -16.25 6.47
C ASP A 164 6.42 -15.44 5.61
N ILE A 165 7.42 -14.82 6.22
CA ILE A 165 8.51 -14.14 5.53
C ILE A 165 9.68 -15.11 5.43
N GLN A 166 9.78 -15.81 4.29
CA GLN A 166 10.78 -16.85 4.05
C GLN A 166 12.04 -16.31 3.35
N SER A 167 11.93 -15.18 2.65
CA SER A 167 13.02 -14.47 2.00
C SER A 167 12.66 -12.99 1.84
N ARG A 168 13.57 -12.19 1.29
CA ARG A 168 13.33 -10.77 1.00
C ARG A 168 12.06 -10.61 0.18
N ARG A 169 11.12 -9.80 0.69
CA ARG A 169 9.86 -9.49 0.03
C ARG A 169 9.68 -7.98 -0.04
N LEU A 170 9.22 -7.51 -1.20
CA LEU A 170 8.79 -6.13 -1.38
C LEU A 170 7.27 -6.09 -1.60
N ALA A 171 6.62 -5.12 -0.99
CA ALA A 171 5.20 -4.84 -1.19
C ALA A 171 5.04 -3.36 -1.56
N MET A 172 4.40 -3.10 -2.69
CA MET A 172 4.05 -1.75 -3.15
C MET A 172 2.57 -1.52 -2.87
N THR A 173 2.26 -0.82 -1.77
CA THR A 173 0.87 -0.56 -1.35
C THR A 173 0.44 0.84 -1.78
N PHE A 174 -0.57 0.92 -2.65
CA PHE A 174 -1.21 2.14 -3.12
C PHE A 174 -2.51 2.39 -2.36
N ARG A 175 -2.76 3.66 -2.01
CA ARG A 175 -3.97 4.09 -1.31
C ARG A 175 -4.61 5.27 -2.00
N GLU A 176 -5.92 5.19 -2.18
CA GLU A 176 -6.76 6.30 -2.63
C GLU A 176 -7.30 7.09 -1.43
N PRO A 177 -7.68 8.36 -1.60
CA PRO A 177 -8.25 9.14 -0.51
C PRO A 177 -9.72 8.76 -0.27
N THR A 178 -10.23 9.01 0.94
CA THR A 178 -11.66 8.88 1.23
C THR A 178 -12.51 9.93 0.51
N VAL A 179 -13.82 9.69 0.47
CA VAL A 179 -14.81 10.64 -0.08
C VAL A 179 -14.74 12.03 0.56
N GLU A 180 -14.18 12.18 1.76
CA GLU A 180 -13.99 13.49 2.39
C GLU A 180 -13.06 14.41 1.60
N PHE A 181 -12.10 13.82 0.89
CA PHE A 181 -11.08 14.53 0.10
C PHE A 181 -11.43 14.55 -1.40
N LEU A 182 -12.47 13.86 -1.84
CA LEU A 182 -12.92 13.87 -3.23
C LEU A 182 -13.78 15.12 -3.52
N PRO A 183 -14.04 15.45 -4.80
CA PRO A 183 -14.88 16.59 -5.16
C PRO A 183 -16.24 16.57 -4.45
N GLY A 184 -16.58 17.68 -3.80
CA GLY A 184 -17.79 17.83 -2.98
C GLY A 184 -17.63 17.39 -1.51
N GLY A 185 -16.51 16.79 -1.13
CA GLY A 185 -16.17 16.47 0.25
C GLY A 185 -15.65 17.69 1.04
N PRO A 186 -15.73 17.67 2.39
CA PRO A 186 -15.30 18.78 3.25
C PRO A 186 -13.79 19.11 3.20
N ARG A 187 -12.98 18.24 2.60
CA ARG A 187 -11.52 18.39 2.45
C ARG A 187 -11.09 18.33 0.98
N SER A 188 -12.00 18.63 0.04
CA SER A 188 -11.75 18.55 -1.41
C SER A 188 -10.52 19.37 -1.84
N ASP A 189 -10.31 20.57 -1.28
CA ASP A 189 -9.15 21.40 -1.63
C ASP A 189 -7.82 20.69 -1.36
N ILE A 190 -7.74 19.94 -0.25
CA ILE A 190 -6.57 19.14 0.10
C ILE A 190 -6.48 17.95 -0.85
N GLY A 191 -7.58 17.25 -1.11
CA GLY A 191 -7.57 16.10 -2.00
C GLY A 191 -7.20 16.44 -3.44
N ASP A 192 -7.69 17.56 -3.98
CA ASP A 192 -7.32 18.06 -5.30
C ASP A 192 -5.82 18.39 -5.39
N GLN A 193 -5.24 18.91 -4.31
CA GLN A 193 -3.79 19.09 -4.21
C GLN A 193 -3.08 17.72 -4.20
N LEU A 194 -3.55 16.77 -3.37
CA LEU A 194 -2.94 15.43 -3.27
C LEU A 194 -2.95 14.70 -4.61
N ILE A 195 -4.10 14.65 -5.29
CA ILE A 195 -4.27 13.94 -6.57
C ILE A 195 -3.36 14.56 -7.63
N ARG A 196 -3.37 15.89 -7.77
CA ARG A 196 -2.53 16.60 -8.73
C ARG A 196 -1.03 16.36 -8.46
N THR A 197 -0.61 16.42 -7.21
CA THR A 197 0.78 16.13 -6.83
C THR A 197 1.12 14.67 -7.09
N ALA A 198 0.28 13.73 -6.67
CA ALA A 198 0.48 12.29 -6.86
C ALA A 198 0.71 11.93 -8.33
N LEU A 199 -0.18 12.43 -9.20
CA LEU A 199 -0.17 12.14 -10.63
C LEU A 199 0.83 12.97 -11.44
N SER A 200 1.66 13.79 -10.79
CA SER A 200 2.84 14.39 -11.43
C SER A 200 3.94 13.35 -11.72
N PHE A 201 3.95 12.25 -10.96
CA PHE A 201 4.96 11.20 -11.01
C PHE A 201 6.41 11.66 -10.76
N GLN A 202 6.60 12.78 -10.06
CA GLN A 202 7.90 13.37 -9.71
C GLN A 202 8.35 13.02 -8.28
N GLY A 203 7.77 11.95 -7.72
CA GLY A 203 7.93 11.55 -6.34
C GLY A 203 9.36 11.21 -5.94
N ILE A 204 9.75 11.75 -4.79
CA ILE A 204 10.95 11.37 -4.03
C ILE A 204 10.45 10.85 -2.68
N SER A 205 11.09 9.81 -2.15
CA SER A 205 10.69 9.21 -0.87
C SER A 205 10.75 10.27 0.23
N VAL A 206 9.68 10.43 1.01
CA VAL A 206 9.56 11.49 2.03
C VAL A 206 10.64 11.36 3.11
N GLY A 207 11.16 10.14 3.33
CA GLY A 207 12.28 9.86 4.24
C GLY A 207 13.65 10.36 3.76
N GLU A 208 13.81 10.69 2.47
CA GLU A 208 15.05 11.29 1.94
C GLU A 208 15.20 12.77 2.30
N THR A 209 14.09 13.45 2.62
CA THR A 209 14.06 14.91 2.78
C THR A 209 14.24 15.39 4.22
N SER A 210 14.32 14.49 5.20
CA SER A 210 14.47 14.88 6.61
C SER A 210 15.86 15.41 7.00
N ASP A 211 16.83 15.37 6.07
CA ASP A 211 18.21 15.86 6.27
C ASP A 211 18.58 17.06 5.36
N ARG A 212 17.61 17.85 4.89
CA ARG A 212 17.87 19.13 4.20
C ARG A 212 17.12 20.30 4.79
#